data_AF-A0A9P7DMV0-F1
#
_entry.id   AF-A0A9P7DMV0-F1
#
_cell.length_a   1.000
_cell.length_b   1.000
_cell.length_c   1.000
_cell.angle_alpha   90.00
_cell.angle_beta   90.00
_cell.angle_gamma   90.00
#
_symmetry.space_group_name_H-M   'P 1'
#
loop_
_entity.id
_entity.type
_entity.pdbx_description
1 polymer ?
#
loop_
_entity_poly.entity_id
_entity_poly.type
_entity_poly.pdbx_seq_one_letter_code
_entity_poly.pdbx_strand_id
1 'polypeptide(L)'
;MVDAALLPALFRSLDQIPVIDTHKVGIMYVAPGQTHELDILRNAHGSPAYTRFLEGIGRLINLRGQVDVYAGGLSSDEDGEYAYAWWDDIGQVLYHTATMMPSKPHDKYCVDKKRHIGNDYVRIVWNDSGIPYQFDTLATQFQFVNIVIEPHSLGAIAAFSNNIHENEYFKVTIQRASGMSDFTPVGDFKLISAEQLPLLVRQLSLLADCFASVFERTERDTKEVEVITNWRARLQKITTFKREKMPPPQTGGEIEGVIGQEAYRNFTATF
;
A
#
# COMPACT_ATOMS: atom_id res chain seq x y z
N MET A 1 -29.93 -20.47 -24.24
CA MET A 1 -29.68 -19.00 -24.25
C MET A 1 -29.45 -18.61 -22.80
N VAL A 2 -28.33 -17.93 -22.48
CA VAL A 2 -28.09 -17.45 -21.10
C VAL A 2 -29.17 -16.44 -20.77
N ASP A 3 -29.75 -16.50 -19.56
CA ASP A 3 -30.63 -15.45 -19.10
C ASP A 3 -29.82 -14.15 -18.95
N ALA A 4 -30.02 -13.23 -19.89
CA ALA A 4 -29.33 -11.95 -19.94
C ALA A 4 -29.54 -11.13 -18.66
N ALA A 5 -30.58 -11.42 -17.86
CA ALA A 5 -30.83 -10.79 -16.58
C ALA A 5 -29.77 -11.12 -15.50
N LEU A 6 -28.98 -12.19 -15.67
CA LEU A 6 -27.96 -12.61 -14.70
C LEU A 6 -26.59 -11.94 -14.91
N LEU A 7 -26.32 -11.41 -16.10
CA LEU A 7 -25.03 -10.77 -16.45
C LEU A 7 -24.74 -9.49 -15.65
N PRO A 8 -25.72 -8.58 -15.40
CA PRO A 8 -25.46 -7.38 -14.62
C PRO A 8 -24.96 -7.67 -13.21
N ALA A 9 -25.43 -8.75 -12.58
CA ALA A 9 -24.98 -9.14 -11.24
C ALA A 9 -23.53 -9.64 -11.25
N LEU A 10 -23.14 -10.40 -12.27
CA LEU A 10 -21.75 -10.82 -12.47
C LEU A 10 -20.84 -9.61 -12.68
N PHE A 11 -21.21 -8.68 -13.57
CA PHE A 11 -20.39 -7.49 -13.83
C PHE A 11 -20.20 -6.65 -12.58
N ARG A 12 -21.26 -6.37 -11.81
CA ARG A 12 -21.14 -5.68 -10.52
C ARG A 12 -20.18 -6.40 -9.56
N SER A 13 -20.24 -7.73 -9.49
CA SER A 13 -19.31 -8.50 -8.65
C SER A 13 -17.87 -8.47 -9.17
N LEU A 14 -17.65 -8.39 -10.47
CA LEU A 14 -16.32 -8.26 -11.06
C LEU A 14 -15.77 -6.85 -10.89
N ASP A 15 -16.60 -5.82 -11.05
CA ASP A 15 -16.19 -4.41 -10.91
C ASP A 15 -15.72 -4.09 -9.48
N GLN A 16 -16.19 -4.86 -8.49
CA GLN A 16 -15.73 -4.77 -7.10
C GLN A 16 -14.34 -5.39 -6.84
N ILE A 17 -13.82 -6.20 -7.75
CA ILE A 17 -12.50 -6.82 -7.62
C ILE A 17 -11.54 -6.03 -8.51
N PRO A 18 -10.57 -5.28 -7.95
CA PRO A 18 -9.60 -4.54 -8.76
C PRO A 18 -8.89 -5.43 -9.78
N VAL A 19 -8.51 -4.85 -10.92
CA VAL A 19 -7.73 -5.57 -11.96
C VAL A 19 -6.23 -5.52 -11.70
N ILE A 20 -5.79 -4.70 -10.75
CA ILE A 20 -4.40 -4.52 -10.33
C ILE A 20 -4.35 -4.67 -8.81
N ASP A 21 -3.17 -4.91 -8.25
CA ASP A 21 -3.02 -4.97 -6.81
C ASP A 21 -3.10 -3.56 -6.20
N THR A 22 -3.78 -3.44 -5.08
CA THR A 22 -4.01 -2.15 -4.42
C THR A 22 -3.45 -2.21 -3.00
N HIS A 23 -2.54 -1.29 -2.68
CA HIS A 23 -1.86 -1.18 -1.41
C HIS A 23 -2.19 0.13 -0.72
N LYS A 24 -2.18 0.11 0.62
CA LYS A 24 -2.32 1.30 1.46
C LYS A 24 -1.24 1.29 2.53
N VAL A 25 -0.54 2.41 2.66
CA VAL A 25 0.62 2.52 3.55
C VAL A 25 0.56 3.83 4.31
N GLY A 26 0.65 3.77 5.63
CA GLY A 26 0.66 4.97 6.46
C GLY A 26 2.01 5.68 6.38
N ILE A 27 2.02 7.01 6.37
CA ILE A 27 3.25 7.80 6.55
C ILE A 27 3.07 8.73 7.74
N MET A 28 3.97 8.62 8.73
CA MET A 28 3.99 9.47 9.91
C MET A 28 5.30 10.25 10.01
N TYR A 29 5.20 11.48 10.52
CA TYR A 29 6.34 12.32 10.84
C TYR A 29 6.43 12.47 12.36
N VAL A 30 7.57 12.09 12.94
CA VAL A 30 7.87 12.24 14.38
C VAL A 30 8.84 13.40 14.53
N ALA A 31 8.35 14.52 15.07
CA ALA A 31 9.13 15.75 15.22
C ALA A 31 10.13 15.63 16.38
N PRO A 32 11.13 16.54 16.48
CA PRO A 32 12.12 16.55 17.55
C PRO A 32 11.50 16.42 18.95
N GLY A 33 11.97 15.44 19.73
CA GLY A 33 11.51 15.17 21.10
C GLY A 33 10.13 14.54 21.24
N GLN A 34 9.37 14.32 20.16
CA GLN A 34 8.06 13.65 20.25
C GLN A 34 8.21 12.15 20.49
N THR A 35 7.40 11.64 21.42
CA THR A 35 7.31 10.21 21.75
C THR A 35 5.87 9.71 21.87
N HIS A 36 4.89 10.61 21.89
CA HIS A 36 3.48 10.28 22.11
C HIS A 36 2.69 10.30 20.81
N GLU A 37 1.85 9.26 20.63
CA GLU A 37 0.96 9.05 19.48
C GLU A 37 0.25 10.33 19.02
N LEU A 38 -0.38 11.02 19.97
CA LEU A 38 -1.26 12.15 19.69
C LEU A 38 -0.47 13.34 19.14
N ASP A 39 0.73 13.58 19.65
CA ASP A 39 1.59 14.69 19.20
C ASP A 39 2.10 14.43 17.78
N ILE A 40 2.43 13.16 17.48
CA ILE A 40 2.87 12.71 16.16
C ILE A 40 1.75 12.88 15.12
N LEU A 41 0.53 12.42 15.42
CA LEU A 41 -0.60 12.52 14.49
C LEU A 41 -1.05 13.98 14.26
N ARG A 42 -0.82 14.87 15.22
CA ARG A 42 -1.17 16.29 15.10
C ARG A 42 -0.27 17.10 14.18
N ASN A 43 0.92 16.59 13.86
CA ASN A 43 1.83 17.26 12.94
C ASN A 43 1.14 17.54 11.59
N ALA A 44 1.17 18.81 11.17
CA ALA A 44 0.63 19.26 9.88
C ALA A 44 1.73 19.43 8.82
N HIS A 45 2.99 19.53 9.24
CA HIS A 45 4.15 19.67 8.37
C HIS A 45 5.31 18.87 8.97
N GLY A 46 6.26 18.49 8.12
CA GLY A 46 7.51 17.87 8.56
C GLY A 46 8.73 18.70 8.17
N SER A 47 9.91 18.09 8.26
CA SER A 47 11.17 18.75 7.87
C SER A 47 11.30 18.91 6.34
N PRO A 48 12.23 19.76 5.86
CA PRO A 48 12.52 19.87 4.42
C PRO A 48 12.94 18.53 3.80
N ALA A 49 13.69 17.71 4.53
CA ALA A 49 14.09 16.37 4.09
C ALA A 49 12.90 15.42 3.95
N TYR A 50 11.99 15.43 4.92
CA TYR A 50 10.73 14.70 4.85
C TYR A 50 9.90 15.13 3.62
N THR A 51 9.82 16.43 3.34
CA THR A 51 9.06 16.95 2.19
C THR A 51 9.64 16.46 0.86
N ARG A 52 10.97 16.53 0.68
CA ARG A 52 11.64 15.98 -0.52
C ARG A 52 11.46 14.46 -0.65
N PHE A 53 11.48 13.74 0.46
CA PHE A 53 11.19 12.31 0.46
C PHE A 53 9.78 12.02 -0.05
N LEU A 54 8.77 12.77 0.40
CA LEU A 54 7.40 12.64 -0.09
C LEU A 54 7.29 12.94 -1.60
N GLU A 55 7.99 13.95 -2.10
CA GLU A 55 8.04 14.23 -3.55
C GLU A 55 8.63 13.07 -4.36
N GLY A 56 9.54 12.28 -3.77
CA GLY A 56 10.14 11.11 -4.40
C GLY A 56 9.35 9.80 -4.24
N ILE A 57 8.51 9.67 -3.19
CA ILE A 57 7.83 8.40 -2.88
C ILE A 57 6.72 8.10 -3.87
N GLY A 58 6.05 9.14 -4.36
CA GLY A 58 4.93 9.02 -5.30
C GLY A 58 4.60 10.35 -5.95
N ARG A 59 3.46 10.38 -6.62
CA ARG A 59 2.87 11.55 -7.28
C ARG A 59 1.81 12.14 -6.37
N LEU A 60 1.76 13.47 -6.28
CA LEU A 60 0.68 14.17 -5.62
C LEU A 60 -0.58 14.09 -6.49
N ILE A 61 -1.66 13.53 -5.96
CA ILE A 61 -2.95 13.41 -6.65
C ILE A 61 -3.99 14.25 -5.93
N ASN A 62 -4.95 14.81 -6.68
CA ASN A 62 -6.14 15.43 -6.11
C ASN A 62 -7.19 14.34 -5.90
N LEU A 63 -7.72 14.20 -4.68
CA LEU A 63 -8.73 13.19 -4.36
C LEU A 63 -10.09 13.52 -4.99
N ARG A 64 -10.37 14.79 -5.28
CA ARG A 64 -11.61 15.21 -5.92
C ARG A 64 -11.57 14.89 -7.41
N GLY A 65 -12.53 14.08 -7.86
CA GLY A 65 -12.68 13.76 -9.28
C GLY A 65 -11.70 12.70 -9.80
N GLN A 66 -10.96 12.04 -8.91
CA GLN A 66 -10.07 10.94 -9.29
C GLN A 66 -10.85 9.65 -9.53
N VAL A 67 -10.79 9.12 -10.75
CA VAL A 67 -11.48 7.86 -11.12
C VAL A 67 -10.49 6.71 -11.31
N ASP A 68 -9.27 7.01 -11.78
CA ASP A 68 -8.31 5.99 -12.23
C ASP A 68 -7.30 5.54 -11.16
N VAL A 69 -7.29 6.20 -9.99
CA VAL A 69 -6.36 5.86 -8.90
C VAL A 69 -7.13 5.45 -7.66
N TYR A 70 -6.70 4.33 -7.08
CA TYR A 70 -7.21 3.78 -5.84
C TYR A 70 -7.11 4.81 -4.70
N ALA A 71 -8.25 5.23 -4.16
CA ALA A 71 -8.34 6.26 -3.13
C ALA A 71 -8.05 5.76 -1.71
N GLY A 72 -7.81 4.45 -1.48
CA GLY A 72 -7.46 3.88 -0.17
C GLY A 72 -8.49 4.11 0.95
N GLY A 73 -9.70 4.53 0.60
CA GLY A 73 -10.73 4.92 1.55
C GLY A 73 -10.66 6.38 2.00
N LEU A 74 -9.77 7.21 1.44
CA LEU A 74 -9.75 8.65 1.67
C LEU A 74 -10.89 9.36 0.91
N SER A 75 -11.45 10.36 1.57
CA SER A 75 -12.44 11.29 1.01
C SER A 75 -11.87 12.70 0.96
N SER A 76 -12.06 13.41 -0.17
CA SER A 76 -11.59 14.79 -0.32
C SER A 76 -12.18 15.76 0.71
N ASP A 77 -13.39 15.47 1.18
CA ASP A 77 -14.14 16.35 2.07
C ASP A 77 -13.79 16.12 3.55
N GLU A 78 -13.27 14.93 3.89
CA GLU A 78 -12.97 14.56 5.28
C GLU A 78 -11.47 14.49 5.57
N ASP A 79 -10.68 13.97 4.63
CA ASP A 79 -9.31 13.51 4.85
C ASP A 79 -8.24 14.37 4.16
N GLY A 80 -8.67 15.46 3.51
CA GLY A 80 -7.80 16.41 2.80
C GLY A 80 -7.98 16.32 1.28
N GLU A 81 -7.54 17.36 0.57
CA GLU A 81 -7.76 17.44 -0.88
C GLU A 81 -6.76 16.62 -1.71
N TYR A 82 -5.59 16.32 -1.14
CA TYR A 82 -4.48 15.69 -1.84
C TYR A 82 -3.92 14.51 -1.06
N ALA A 83 -3.39 13.54 -1.80
CA ALA A 83 -2.64 12.42 -1.25
C ALA A 83 -1.45 12.08 -2.16
N TYR A 84 -0.46 11.37 -1.62
CA TYR A 84 0.59 10.77 -2.45
C TYR A 84 0.15 9.38 -2.90
N ALA A 85 0.33 9.09 -4.18
CA ALA A 85 0.07 7.78 -4.77
C ALA A 85 1.16 7.40 -5.76
N TRP A 86 1.44 6.12 -5.89
CA TRP A 86 2.29 5.59 -6.95
C TRP A 86 1.61 4.41 -7.63
N TRP A 87 1.86 4.23 -8.91
CA TRP A 87 1.31 3.11 -9.68
C TRP A 87 2.22 2.71 -10.83
N ASP A 88 2.08 1.45 -11.23
CA ASP A 88 2.58 0.87 -12.47
C ASP A 88 1.46 0.04 -13.14
N ASP A 89 1.84 -0.84 -14.07
CA ASP A 89 0.90 -1.65 -14.85
C ASP A 89 0.24 -2.77 -14.04
N ILE A 90 0.79 -3.13 -12.86
CA ILE A 90 0.34 -4.29 -12.07
C ILE A 90 -0.16 -3.92 -10.68
N GLY A 91 0.19 -2.75 -10.15
CA GLY A 91 -0.19 -2.34 -8.82
C GLY A 91 -0.25 -0.83 -8.58
N GLN A 92 -0.94 -0.46 -7.52
CA GLN A 92 -1.03 0.91 -7.01
C GLN A 92 -0.82 0.92 -5.50
N VAL A 93 -0.18 1.98 -5.01
CA VAL A 93 -0.09 2.28 -3.59
C VAL A 93 -0.58 3.69 -3.34
N LEU A 94 -1.48 3.83 -2.37
CA LEU A 94 -1.86 5.11 -1.81
C LEU A 94 -1.20 5.27 -0.44
N TYR A 95 -0.64 6.45 -0.19
CA TYR A 95 -0.04 6.79 1.09
C TYR A 95 -1.00 7.59 1.96
N HIS A 96 -1.36 7.04 3.12
CA HIS A 96 -2.06 7.75 4.18
C HIS A 96 -1.07 8.64 4.93
N THR A 97 -0.77 9.81 4.36
CA THR A 97 0.21 10.75 4.90
C THR A 97 -0.41 11.61 6.00
N ALA A 98 -0.06 11.36 7.27
CA ALA A 98 -0.65 12.02 8.44
C ALA A 98 -0.60 13.55 8.38
N THR A 99 0.50 14.09 7.84
CA THR A 99 0.73 15.54 7.73
C THR A 99 -0.14 16.20 6.66
N MET A 100 -0.62 15.44 5.68
CA MET A 100 -1.55 15.94 4.66
C MET A 100 -3.02 15.84 5.07
N MET A 101 -3.32 15.03 6.07
CA MET A 101 -4.68 14.92 6.61
C MET A 101 -4.99 16.10 7.54
N PRO A 102 -6.17 16.72 7.43
CA PRO A 102 -6.53 17.88 8.23
C PRO A 102 -6.70 17.51 9.71
N SER A 103 -6.13 18.32 10.60
CA SER A 103 -6.40 18.25 12.04
C SER A 103 -7.65 19.07 12.35
N LYS A 104 -8.77 18.42 12.66
CA LYS A 104 -10.04 19.12 12.96
C LYS A 104 -10.09 19.57 14.42
N PRO A 105 -10.53 20.81 14.75
CA PRO A 105 -10.56 21.29 16.13
C PRO A 105 -11.41 20.45 17.09
N HIS A 106 -12.44 19.77 16.58
CA HIS A 106 -13.31 18.89 17.35
C HIS A 106 -12.74 17.48 17.50
N ASP A 107 -11.81 17.05 16.65
CA ASP A 107 -11.16 15.75 16.72
C ASP A 107 -9.92 15.81 17.63
N LYS A 108 -10.16 15.93 18.93
CA LYS A 108 -9.11 16.05 19.94
C LYS A 108 -8.15 14.85 19.97
N TYR A 109 -8.59 13.68 19.50
CA TYR A 109 -7.86 12.41 19.58
C TYR A 109 -7.31 11.95 18.22
N CYS A 110 -7.41 12.78 17.18
CA CYS A 110 -6.97 12.45 15.81
C CYS A 110 -7.58 11.14 15.30
N VAL A 111 -8.84 10.86 15.66
CA VAL A 111 -9.58 9.66 15.25
C VAL A 111 -9.66 9.57 13.73
N ASP A 112 -9.84 10.68 13.03
CA ASP A 112 -9.97 10.71 11.58
C ASP A 112 -8.65 10.34 10.88
N LYS A 113 -7.51 10.72 11.44
CA LYS A 113 -6.21 10.24 10.92
C LYS A 113 -5.97 8.78 11.30
N LYS A 114 -6.29 8.43 12.54
CA LYS A 114 -6.03 7.10 13.12
C LYS A 114 -6.88 6.01 12.47
N ARG A 115 -8.11 6.30 12.03
CA ARG A 115 -8.95 5.32 11.31
C ARG A 115 -8.35 4.87 9.98
N HIS A 116 -7.50 5.69 9.34
CA HIS A 116 -6.76 5.30 8.13
C HIS A 116 -5.43 4.65 8.52
N ILE A 117 -4.52 5.43 9.12
CA ILE A 117 -3.13 5.02 9.39
C ILE A 117 -3.04 3.85 10.39
N GLY A 118 -3.97 3.80 11.35
CA GLY A 118 -4.07 2.70 12.31
C GLY A 118 -4.55 1.40 11.70
N ASN A 119 -5.26 1.44 10.56
CA ASN A 119 -5.75 0.28 9.83
C ASN A 119 -4.84 -0.13 8.66
N ASP A 120 -3.70 0.53 8.50
CA ASP A 120 -2.65 0.13 7.57
C ASP A 120 -1.71 -0.86 8.26
N TYR A 121 -1.39 -1.94 7.55
CA TYR A 121 -0.46 -2.98 8.02
C TYR A 121 0.98 -2.49 8.10
N VAL A 122 1.33 -1.59 7.18
CA VAL A 122 2.67 -1.03 7.05
C VAL A 122 2.62 0.47 7.27
N ARG A 123 3.58 0.97 8.06
CA ARG A 123 3.79 2.39 8.27
C ARG A 123 5.23 2.78 7.98
N ILE A 124 5.40 3.83 7.19
CA ILE A 124 6.67 4.55 7.05
C ILE A 124 6.72 5.61 8.15
N VAL A 125 7.75 5.55 8.98
CA VAL A 125 7.95 6.46 10.11
C VAL A 125 9.18 7.30 9.82
N TRP A 126 8.98 8.57 9.50
CA TRP A 126 10.06 9.54 9.42
C TRP A 126 10.37 10.04 10.83
N ASN A 127 11.50 9.63 11.40
CA ASN A 127 11.84 9.86 12.79
C ASN A 127 12.93 10.94 12.93
N ASP A 128 12.50 12.19 13.11
CA ASP A 128 13.37 13.32 13.47
C ASP A 128 13.43 13.55 15.00
N SER A 129 12.84 12.65 15.81
CA SER A 129 12.73 12.84 17.26
C SER A 129 14.06 12.92 18.00
N GLY A 130 15.11 12.30 17.42
CA GLY A 130 16.41 12.10 18.07
C GLY A 130 16.42 10.92 19.06
N ILE A 131 15.33 10.16 19.17
CA ILE A 131 15.17 9.02 20.06
C ILE A 131 14.72 7.80 19.23
N PRO A 132 15.17 6.56 19.55
CA PRO A 132 14.69 5.37 18.84
C PRO A 132 13.16 5.24 18.91
N TYR A 133 12.52 5.19 17.73
CA TYR A 133 11.07 5.02 17.63
C TYR A 133 10.63 3.65 18.17
N GLN A 134 9.62 3.62 19.03
CA GLN A 134 9.11 2.37 19.60
C GLN A 134 8.03 1.78 18.69
N PHE A 135 8.05 0.44 18.54
CA PHE A 135 7.14 -0.26 17.62
C PHE A 135 5.67 0.11 17.91
N ASP A 136 5.28 0.09 19.18
CA ASP A 136 3.93 0.31 19.75
C ASP A 136 3.56 1.78 20.02
N THR A 137 4.32 2.74 19.48
CA THR A 137 4.01 4.17 19.63
C THR A 137 2.60 4.52 19.10
N LEU A 138 2.15 3.89 18.01
CA LEU A 138 0.77 3.98 17.51
C LEU A 138 0.00 2.74 17.95
N ALA A 139 -0.89 2.88 18.93
CA ALA A 139 -1.67 1.76 19.47
C ALA A 139 -2.75 1.32 18.47
N THR A 140 -2.53 0.18 17.81
CA THR A 140 -3.48 -0.48 16.91
C THR A 140 -3.28 -2.00 16.85
N GLN A 141 -4.34 -2.74 16.51
CA GLN A 141 -4.30 -4.18 16.29
C GLN A 141 -3.63 -4.57 14.96
N PHE A 142 -3.59 -3.65 14.00
CA PHE A 142 -3.04 -3.85 12.66
C PHE A 142 -1.57 -3.41 12.55
N GLN A 143 -0.82 -3.53 13.64
CA GLN A 143 0.58 -3.16 13.66
C GLN A 143 1.48 -4.33 13.28
N PHE A 144 1.79 -4.43 11.99
CA PHE A 144 2.65 -5.48 11.48
C PHE A 144 4.06 -5.02 11.16
N VAL A 145 4.22 -3.92 10.40
CA VAL A 145 5.55 -3.46 9.99
C VAL A 145 5.69 -1.94 10.11
N ASN A 146 6.78 -1.48 10.72
CA ASN A 146 7.21 -0.08 10.61
C ASN A 146 8.53 -0.01 9.83
N ILE A 147 8.57 0.81 8.78
CA ILE A 147 9.79 1.20 8.07
C ILE A 147 10.24 2.52 8.68
N VAL A 148 11.22 2.47 9.59
CA VAL A 148 11.70 3.63 10.33
C VAL A 148 12.88 4.25 9.59
N ILE A 149 12.77 5.55 9.28
CA ILE A 149 13.78 6.35 8.60
C ILE A 149 14.30 7.37 9.62
N GLU A 150 15.61 7.35 9.86
CA GLU A 150 16.28 8.26 10.78
C GLU A 150 17.40 9.01 10.03
N PRO A 151 17.57 10.33 10.25
CA PRO A 151 18.74 11.04 9.71
C PRO A 151 20.03 10.45 10.31
N HIS A 152 20.96 10.02 9.45
CA HIS A 152 22.25 9.47 9.90
C HIS A 152 23.37 10.52 9.90
N SER A 153 23.33 11.45 8.94
CA SER A 153 24.37 12.46 8.76
C SER A 153 23.93 13.83 9.28
N LEU A 154 24.61 14.36 10.30
CA LEU A 154 24.67 15.80 10.54
C LEU A 154 25.67 16.36 9.53
N GLY A 155 25.21 16.72 8.33
CA GLY A 155 26.09 17.26 7.30
C GLY A 155 26.86 18.48 7.81
N ALA A 156 28.18 18.42 7.83
CA ALA A 156 29.00 19.62 7.95
C ALA A 156 28.65 20.53 6.76
N ILE A 157 28.31 21.78 7.05
CA ILE A 157 28.01 22.81 6.03
C ILE A 157 29.26 22.94 5.15
N ALA A 158 29.27 22.27 4.00
CA ALA A 158 30.29 22.46 2.99
C ALA A 158 29.97 23.78 2.29
N ALA A 159 30.78 24.80 2.58
CA ALA A 159 30.55 26.21 2.30
C ALA A 159 30.32 26.60 0.81
N PHE A 160 30.30 25.65 -0.15
CA PHE A 160 30.16 25.93 -1.58
C PHE A 160 29.49 24.80 -2.39
N SER A 161 28.59 23.98 -1.82
CA SER A 161 27.80 23.04 -2.64
C SER A 161 26.42 23.61 -2.93
N ASN A 162 26.11 23.76 -4.22
CA ASN A 162 24.77 24.12 -4.71
C ASN A 162 23.79 22.94 -4.64
N ASN A 163 24.20 21.82 -4.02
CA ASN A 163 23.45 20.58 -3.89
C ASN A 163 23.29 20.23 -2.41
N ILE A 164 22.40 20.95 -1.73
CA ILE A 164 22.27 21.01 -0.26
C ILE A 164 22.00 19.63 0.39
N HIS A 165 21.65 18.60 -0.40
CA HIS A 165 21.25 17.28 0.11
C HIS A 165 21.89 16.06 -0.61
N GLU A 166 22.85 16.27 -1.52
CA GLU A 166 23.49 15.17 -2.28
C GLU A 166 24.24 14.17 -1.38
N ASN A 167 24.66 14.63 -0.20
CA ASN A 167 25.40 13.83 0.78
C ASN A 167 24.59 13.46 2.03
N GLU A 168 23.26 13.64 2.03
CA GLU A 168 22.42 13.20 3.14
C GLU A 168 22.22 11.68 3.08
N TYR A 169 22.62 10.99 4.15
CA TYR A 169 22.31 9.57 4.33
C TYR A 169 21.30 9.40 5.45
N PHE A 170 20.40 8.45 5.23
CA PHE A 170 19.38 8.05 6.18
C PHE A 170 19.60 6.61 6.58
N LYS A 171 19.45 6.36 7.87
CA LYS A 171 19.40 5.02 8.44
C LYS A 171 17.97 4.50 8.29
N VAL A 172 17.82 3.36 7.64
CA VAL A 172 16.55 2.65 7.47
C VAL A 172 16.58 1.38 8.30
N THR A 173 15.59 1.23 9.19
CA THR A 173 15.41 0.04 10.03
C THR A 173 13.98 -0.48 9.86
N ILE A 174 13.81 -1.81 9.89
CA ILE A 174 12.50 -2.46 9.76
C ILE A 174 12.11 -3.07 11.09
N GLN A 175 11.02 -2.59 11.67
CA GLN A 175 10.39 -3.19 12.85
C GLN A 175 9.24 -4.08 12.39
N ARG A 176 9.11 -5.26 12.99
CA ARG A 176 8.14 -6.29 12.60
C ARG A 176 7.37 -6.78 13.82
N ALA A 177 6.13 -7.22 13.60
CA ALA A 177 5.34 -7.88 14.62
C ALA A 177 6.02 -9.15 15.13
N SER A 178 5.79 -9.47 16.39
CA SER A 178 6.29 -10.70 17.00
C SER A 178 5.79 -11.93 16.22
N GLY A 179 6.71 -12.86 15.92
CA GLY A 179 6.44 -14.07 15.15
C GLY A 179 6.55 -13.90 13.63
N MET A 180 6.63 -12.67 13.11
CA MET A 180 6.78 -12.43 11.68
C MET A 180 8.22 -12.71 11.22
N SER A 181 8.36 -13.57 10.20
CA SER A 181 9.66 -13.91 9.60
C SER A 181 10.36 -12.69 9.00
N ASP A 182 11.69 -12.77 8.82
CA ASP A 182 12.39 -11.72 8.07
C ASP A 182 12.18 -11.92 6.58
N PHE A 183 11.78 -10.84 5.92
CA PHE A 183 11.47 -10.79 4.50
C PHE A 183 12.21 -9.67 3.78
N THR A 184 13.03 -8.89 4.49
CA THR A 184 13.72 -7.73 3.92
C THR A 184 15.22 -7.96 3.86
N PRO A 185 15.92 -7.40 2.86
CA PRO A 185 17.37 -7.45 2.80
C PRO A 185 18.04 -6.46 3.77
N VAL A 186 17.28 -5.77 4.65
CA VAL A 186 17.76 -4.66 5.49
C VAL A 186 18.67 -5.15 6.62
N GLY A 187 18.40 -6.32 7.21
CA GLY A 187 19.08 -6.76 8.43
C GLY A 187 18.78 -5.81 9.59
N ASP A 188 19.81 -5.44 10.36
CA ASP A 188 19.65 -4.51 11.50
C ASP A 188 19.31 -3.08 11.04
N PHE A 189 20.05 -2.57 10.06
CA PHE A 189 19.78 -1.31 9.38
C PHE A 189 20.56 -1.22 8.06
N LYS A 190 20.13 -0.30 7.18
CA LYS A 190 20.92 0.14 6.02
C LYS A 190 21.07 1.65 6.01
N LEU A 191 22.22 2.12 5.54
CA LEU A 191 22.44 3.52 5.21
C LEU A 191 22.16 3.76 3.73
N ILE A 192 21.23 4.66 3.46
CA ILE A 192 20.70 4.92 2.12
C ILE A 192 20.83 6.42 1.84
N SER A 193 21.31 6.77 0.65
CA SER A 193 21.38 8.18 0.25
C SER A 193 19.97 8.76 0.08
N ALA A 194 19.83 10.07 0.30
CA ALA A 194 18.58 10.80 0.12
C ALA A 194 17.96 10.55 -1.28
N GLU A 195 18.79 10.44 -2.31
CA GLU A 195 18.37 10.20 -3.69
C GLU A 195 17.68 8.84 -3.88
N GLN A 196 18.23 7.77 -3.29
CA GLN A 196 17.72 6.40 -3.48
C GLN A 196 16.69 5.98 -2.41
N LEU A 197 16.54 6.79 -1.35
CA LEU A 197 15.66 6.50 -0.23
C LEU A 197 14.19 6.30 -0.64
N PRO A 198 13.55 7.17 -1.44
CA PRO A 198 12.15 6.97 -1.80
C PRO A 198 11.92 5.69 -2.62
N LEU A 199 12.81 5.38 -3.55
CA LEU A 199 12.70 4.18 -4.38
C LEU A 199 12.77 2.90 -3.52
N LEU A 200 13.76 2.82 -2.63
CA LEU A 200 13.89 1.67 -1.73
C LEU A 200 12.69 1.55 -0.80
N VAL A 201 12.28 2.65 -0.15
CA VAL A 201 11.19 2.63 0.83
C VAL A 201 9.87 2.24 0.16
N ARG A 202 9.60 2.69 -1.07
CA ARG A 202 8.44 2.25 -1.84
C ARG A 202 8.45 0.74 -2.06
N GLN A 203 9.55 0.18 -2.57
CA GLN A 203 9.69 -1.26 -2.79
C GLN A 203 9.52 -2.06 -1.49
N LEU A 204 10.15 -1.61 -0.41
CA LEU A 204 10.01 -2.23 0.91
C LEU A 204 8.58 -2.15 1.43
N SER A 205 7.88 -1.04 1.22
CA SER A 205 6.49 -0.88 1.68
C SER A 205 5.52 -1.81 0.96
N LEU A 206 5.68 -2.00 -0.36
CA LEU A 206 4.87 -2.91 -1.16
C LEU A 206 5.12 -4.37 -0.76
N LEU A 207 6.40 -4.73 -0.61
CA LEU A 207 6.79 -6.06 -0.14
C LEU A 207 6.24 -6.33 1.26
N ALA A 208 6.44 -5.40 2.19
CA ALA A 208 5.96 -5.50 3.56
C ALA A 208 4.44 -5.65 3.63
N ASP A 209 3.69 -4.93 2.81
CA ASP A 209 2.22 -4.99 2.81
C ASP A 209 1.72 -6.34 2.30
N CYS A 210 2.36 -6.87 1.25
CA CYS A 210 2.11 -8.23 0.77
C CYS A 210 2.36 -9.27 1.87
N PHE A 211 3.54 -9.25 2.51
CA PHE A 211 3.87 -10.17 3.60
C PHE A 211 2.95 -10.01 4.81
N ALA A 212 2.59 -8.79 5.18
CA ALA A 212 1.69 -8.52 6.30
C ALA A 212 0.26 -9.01 6.02
N SER A 213 -0.22 -8.87 4.79
CA SER A 213 -1.50 -9.44 4.35
C SER A 213 -1.49 -10.97 4.40
N VAL A 214 -0.40 -11.61 3.99
CA VAL A 214 -0.26 -13.08 4.13
C VAL A 214 -0.25 -13.47 5.60
N PHE A 215 0.60 -12.83 6.41
CA PHE A 215 0.74 -13.09 7.84
C PHE A 215 -0.59 -12.96 8.59
N GLU A 216 -1.42 -11.98 8.25
CA GLU A 216 -2.74 -11.85 8.85
C GLU A 216 -3.72 -12.94 8.39
N ARG A 217 -3.74 -13.27 7.09
CA ARG A 217 -4.61 -14.32 6.54
C ARG A 217 -4.28 -15.71 7.08
N THR A 218 -3.00 -15.97 7.36
CA THR A 218 -2.53 -17.23 7.95
C THR A 218 -2.69 -17.27 9.48
N GLU A 219 -3.39 -16.29 10.08
CA GLU A 219 -3.51 -16.14 11.54
C GLU A 219 -2.13 -16.18 12.22
N ARG A 220 -1.21 -15.33 11.74
CA ARG A 220 0.19 -15.26 12.18
C ARG A 220 0.95 -16.56 11.93
N ASP A 221 0.84 -17.07 10.71
CA ASP A 221 1.49 -18.31 10.24
C ASP A 221 1.08 -19.58 11.02
N THR A 222 -0.11 -19.57 11.64
CA THR A 222 -0.65 -20.75 12.34
C THR A 222 -1.55 -21.61 11.46
N LYS A 223 -2.06 -21.07 10.34
CA LYS A 223 -2.94 -21.75 9.40
C LYS A 223 -2.39 -21.69 7.98
N GLU A 224 -2.51 -22.81 7.28
CA GLU A 224 -2.27 -22.87 5.84
C GLU A 224 -3.51 -22.34 5.11
N VAL A 225 -3.39 -21.12 4.57
CA VAL A 225 -4.45 -20.46 3.81
C VAL A 225 -3.92 -20.10 2.42
N GLU A 226 -4.66 -20.48 1.40
CA GLU A 226 -4.32 -20.12 0.02
C GLU A 226 -4.46 -18.59 -0.18
N VAL A 227 -3.40 -17.97 -0.69
CA VAL A 227 -3.40 -16.56 -1.08
C VAL A 227 -3.96 -16.44 -2.49
N ILE A 228 -5.16 -15.87 -2.60
CA ILE A 228 -5.84 -15.65 -3.89
C ILE A 228 -5.56 -14.22 -4.36
N THR A 229 -4.95 -14.10 -5.54
CA THR A 229 -4.72 -12.81 -6.21
C THR A 229 -6.01 -12.26 -6.82
N ASN A 230 -6.02 -10.96 -7.12
CA ASN A 230 -7.15 -10.30 -7.76
C ASN A 230 -7.54 -10.98 -9.09
N TRP A 231 -6.57 -11.32 -9.94
CA TRP A 231 -6.82 -12.03 -11.19
C TRP A 231 -7.43 -13.41 -10.98
N ARG A 232 -6.93 -14.16 -10.00
CA ARG A 232 -7.47 -15.49 -9.68
C ARG A 232 -8.88 -15.41 -9.11
N ALA A 233 -9.16 -14.44 -8.25
CA ALA A 233 -10.50 -14.19 -7.72
C ALA A 233 -11.50 -13.86 -8.85
N ARG A 234 -11.10 -13.00 -9.80
CA ARG A 234 -11.91 -12.68 -11.00
C ARG A 234 -12.16 -13.93 -11.85
N LEU A 235 -11.12 -14.73 -12.10
CA LEU A 235 -11.24 -15.98 -12.85
C LEU A 235 -12.21 -16.95 -12.16
N GLN A 236 -12.11 -17.13 -10.84
CA GLN A 236 -13.01 -17.98 -10.06
C GLN A 236 -14.47 -17.52 -10.14
N LYS A 237 -14.73 -16.21 -10.16
CA LYS A 237 -16.08 -15.67 -10.36
C LYS A 237 -16.62 -16.00 -11.76
N ILE A 238 -15.78 -15.84 -12.79
CA ILE A 238 -16.15 -16.15 -14.17
C ILE A 238 -16.41 -17.65 -14.35
N THR A 239 -15.51 -18.51 -13.86
CA THR A 239 -15.64 -19.96 -14.00
C THR A 239 -16.83 -20.51 -13.21
N THR A 240 -17.06 -20.01 -11.99
CA THR A 240 -18.25 -20.34 -11.20
C THR A 240 -19.52 -19.96 -11.94
N PHE A 241 -19.59 -18.75 -12.50
CA PHE A 241 -20.74 -18.30 -13.29
C PHE A 241 -20.97 -19.19 -14.53
N LYS A 242 -19.91 -19.51 -15.28
CA LYS A 242 -20.00 -20.41 -16.43
C LYS A 242 -20.54 -21.79 -16.03
N ARG A 243 -20.01 -22.38 -14.95
CA ARG A 243 -20.40 -23.71 -14.48
C ARG A 243 -21.86 -23.76 -14.01
N GLU A 244 -22.32 -22.72 -13.31
CA GLU A 244 -23.65 -22.75 -12.67
C GLU A 244 -24.78 -22.19 -13.55
N LYS A 245 -24.47 -21.24 -14.43
CA LYS A 245 -25.49 -20.43 -15.13
C LYS A 245 -25.40 -20.51 -16.66
N MET A 246 -24.33 -21.08 -17.23
CA MET A 246 -24.29 -21.37 -18.67
C MET A 246 -24.65 -22.83 -18.95
N PRO A 247 -25.43 -23.10 -20.01
CA PRO A 247 -25.61 -24.47 -20.47
C PRO A 247 -24.25 -25.07 -20.88
N PRO A 248 -24.05 -26.39 -20.70
CA PRO A 248 -22.85 -27.05 -21.18
C PRO A 248 -22.66 -26.74 -22.68
N PRO A 249 -21.39 -26.55 -23.13
CA PRO A 249 -21.13 -26.30 -24.53
C PRO A 249 -21.78 -27.42 -25.37
N GLN A 250 -22.54 -27.05 -26.39
CA GLN A 250 -23.14 -28.03 -27.30
C GLN A 250 -21.98 -28.75 -28.01
N THR A 251 -21.74 -30.00 -27.64
CA THR A 251 -20.86 -30.90 -28.39
C THR A 251 -21.56 -31.26 -29.70
N GLY A 252 -21.27 -30.50 -30.77
CA GLY A 252 -21.76 -30.87 -32.10
C GLY A 252 -21.81 -29.71 -33.09
N GLY A 253 -20.84 -29.69 -34.00
CA GLY A 253 -20.79 -28.85 -35.18
C GLY A 253 -19.38 -28.31 -35.39
N GLU A 254 -18.69 -28.75 -36.44
CA GLU A 254 -17.47 -28.09 -36.92
C GLU A 254 -17.82 -26.63 -37.26
N ILE A 255 -17.54 -25.71 -36.33
CA ILE A 255 -17.67 -24.28 -36.60
C ILE A 255 -16.36 -23.87 -37.30
N GLU A 256 -16.38 -23.84 -38.64
CA GLU A 256 -15.29 -23.24 -39.41
C GLU A 256 -15.13 -21.75 -39.05
N GLY A 257 -13.94 -21.37 -38.59
CA GLY A 257 -13.59 -19.98 -38.29
C GLY A 257 -12.93 -19.79 -36.92
N VAL A 258 -12.54 -18.55 -36.62
CA VAL A 258 -11.77 -18.16 -35.42
C VAL A 258 -12.45 -18.58 -34.10
N ILE A 259 -13.78 -18.67 -34.08
CA ILE A 259 -14.57 -19.08 -32.92
C ILE A 259 -14.46 -20.59 -32.65
N GLY A 260 -14.35 -21.43 -33.69
CA GLY A 260 -14.12 -22.87 -33.53
C GLY A 260 -12.73 -23.21 -32.98
N GLN A 261 -11.77 -22.28 -33.10
CA GLN A 261 -10.42 -22.44 -32.55
C GLN A 261 -10.35 -22.20 -31.03
N GLU A 262 -11.39 -21.65 -30.38
CA GLU A 262 -11.39 -21.45 -28.92
C GLU A 262 -11.20 -22.75 -28.14
N ALA A 263 -11.76 -23.87 -28.64
CA ALA A 263 -11.59 -25.19 -28.06
C ALA A 263 -10.11 -25.65 -28.06
N TYR A 264 -9.35 -25.27 -29.10
CA TYR A 264 -7.93 -25.59 -29.26
C TYR A 264 -6.99 -24.62 -28.52
N ARG A 265 -7.52 -23.49 -28.02
CA ARG A 265 -6.77 -22.50 -27.20
C ARG A 265 -7.02 -22.67 -25.71
N ASN A 266 -7.77 -23.71 -25.32
CA ASN A 266 -7.96 -24.09 -23.93
C ASN A 266 -6.76 -24.95 -23.46
N PHE A 267 -5.71 -24.29 -22.99
CA PHE A 267 -4.51 -24.94 -22.46
C PHE A 267 -4.70 -25.54 -21.05
N THR A 268 -5.88 -25.41 -20.45
CA THR A 268 -6.18 -25.97 -19.11
C THR A 268 -6.55 -27.46 -19.17
N ALA A 269 -6.76 -28.02 -20.36
CA ALA A 269 -7.14 -29.42 -20.56
C ALA A 269 -5.96 -30.33 -20.93
N THR A 270 -4.72 -29.83 -20.93
CA THR A 270 -3.53 -30.54 -21.44
C THR A 270 -2.58 -31.06 -20.37
N PHE A 271 -2.96 -31.05 -19.09
CA PHE A 271 -2.23 -31.71 -18.01
C PHE A 271 -3.18 -32.43 -17.05
#